data_AF-A0ABD0QEI8-F1
#
_entry.id   AF-A0ABD0QEI8-F1
#
_cell.length_a   1.000
_cell.length_b   1.000
_cell.length_c   1.000
_cell.angle_alpha   90.00
_cell.angle_beta   90.00
_cell.angle_gamma   90.00
#
_symmetry.space_group_name_H-M   'P 1'
#
loop_
_entity.id
_entity.type
_entity.pdbx_description
1 polymer ?
#
loop_
_entity_poly.entity_id
_entity_poly.type
_entity_poly.pdbx_seq_one_letter_code
_entity_poly.pdbx_strand_id
1 'polypeptide(L)' 'YVFWIDCCENPHVGRVGMDGQGQSVIVNKEIYGPSALTIDYTNKRIYWADDNHIFFANMDGSQRHR' A
#
# COMPACT_ATOMS: atom_id res chain seq x y z
N TYR A 1 5.04 0.84 -11.49
CA TYR A 1 3.73 0.52 -10.92
C TYR A 1 3.09 1.79 -10.41
N VAL A 2 1.76 1.86 -10.51
CA VAL A 2 0.95 2.82 -9.76
C VAL A 2 0.51 2.12 -8.47
N PHE A 3 0.53 2.85 -7.36
CA PHE A 3 0.04 2.40 -6.07
C PHE A 3 -1.06 3.36 -5.61
N TRP A 4 -2.09 2.84 -4.95
CA TRP A 4 -3.16 3.66 -4.38
C TRP A 4 -3.62 3.10 -3.04
N ILE A 5 -4.29 3.96 -2.28
CA ILE A 5 -5.05 3.61 -1.10
C ILE A 5 -6.52 3.71 -1.44
N ASP A 6 -7.30 2.74 -0.98
CA ASP A 6 -8.76 2.82 -0.94
C ASP A 6 -9.18 2.81 0.53
N CYS A 7 -10.10 3.70 0.90
CA CYS A 7 -10.54 3.93 2.28
C CYS A 7 -12.04 3.67 2.48
N CYS A 8 -12.73 3.08 1.49
CA CYS A 8 -14.16 2.80 1.57
C CYS A 8 -14.46 1.51 2.39
N GLU A 9 -15.51 0.76 2.06
CA GLU A 9 -15.94 -0.42 2.84
C GLU A 9 -14.84 -1.47 3.07
N ASN A 10 -13.86 -1.58 2.17
CA ASN A 10 -12.74 -2.50 2.29
C ASN A 10 -11.42 -1.73 2.14
N PRO A 11 -10.90 -1.12 3.22
CA PRO A 11 -9.66 -0.38 3.15
C PRO A 11 -8.52 -1.27 2.68
N HIS A 12 -7.73 -0.81 1.72
CA HIS A 12 -6.62 -1.59 1.18
C HIS A 12 -5.57 -0.71 0.48
N VAL A 13 -4.38 -1.27 0.31
CA VAL A 13 -3.35 -0.75 -0.61
C VAL A 13 -3.32 -1.63 -1.84
N GLY A 14 -3.47 -0.99 -3.00
CA GLY A 14 -3.43 -1.65 -4.29
C GLY A 14 -2.20 -1.29 -5.11
N ARG A 15 -1.91 -2.13 -6.11
CA ARG A 15 -0.84 -1.95 -7.10
C ARG A 15 -1.32 -2.33 -8.48
N VAL A 16 -0.91 -1.58 -9.50
CA VAL A 16 -1.18 -1.88 -10.91
C VAL A 16 0.02 -1.50 -11.78
N GLY A 17 0.22 -2.21 -12.89
CA GLY A 17 1.18 -1.82 -13.91
C GLY A 17 0.89 -0.40 -14.42
N MET A 18 1.93 0.32 -14.87
CA MET A 18 1.74 1.65 -15.46
C MET A 18 1.02 1.60 -16.82
N ASP A 19 0.92 0.41 -17.40
CA ASP A 19 0.09 0.04 -18.55
C ASP A 19 -1.37 -0.28 -18.17
N GLY A 20 -1.72 -0.18 -16.88
CA GLY A 20 -3.05 -0.52 -16.36
C GLY A 20 -3.29 -2.03 -16.18
N GLN A 21 -2.30 -2.88 -16.47
CA GLN A 21 -2.45 -4.34 -16.38
C GLN A 21 -1.99 -4.88 -15.02
N GLY A 22 -2.45 -6.08 -14.67
CA GLY A 22 -1.99 -6.79 -13.48
C GLY A 22 -2.35 -6.09 -12.17
N GLN A 23 -3.56 -5.52 -12.08
CA GLN A 23 -4.09 -4.93 -10.87
C GLN A 23 -4.17 -5.97 -9.75
N SER A 24 -3.63 -5.65 -8.57
CA SER A 24 -3.69 -6.51 -7.39
C SER A 24 -3.82 -5.71 -6.11
N VAL A 25 -4.44 -6.32 -5.10
CA VAL A 25 -4.43 -5.83 -3.72
C VAL A 25 -3.23 -6.44 -3.01
N ILE A 26 -2.37 -5.59 -2.45
CA ILE A 26 -1.11 -6.00 -1.82
C ILE A 26 -1.16 -5.88 -0.29
N VAL A 27 -2.05 -5.06 0.26
CA VAL A 27 -2.30 -4.99 1.71
C VAL A 27 -3.80 -4.83 1.93
N ASN A 28 -4.41 -5.75 2.70
CA ASN A 28 -5.84 -5.72 3.04
C ASN A 28 -6.14 -6.19 4.47
N LYS A 29 -5.11 -6.37 5.29
CA LYS A 29 -5.23 -6.80 6.69
C LYS A 29 -4.84 -5.64 7.59
N GLU A 30 -5.56 -5.48 8.71
CA GLU A 30 -5.28 -4.48 9.74
C GLU A 30 -4.95 -3.11 9.13
N ILE A 31 -5.85 -2.67 8.26
CA ILE A 31 -5.84 -1.36 7.60
C ILE A 31 -7.25 -0.79 7.79
N TYR A 32 -7.36 0.41 8.34
CA TYR A 32 -8.64 0.91 8.85
C TYR A 32 -9.04 2.24 8.22
N GLY A 33 -8.10 3.18 8.14
CA GLY A 33 -8.25 4.50 7.59
C GLY A 33 -6.93 5.00 7.01
N PRO A 34 -6.47 4.41 5.89
CA PRO A 34 -5.26 4.87 5.23
C PRO A 34 -5.47 6.30 4.70
N SER A 35 -4.48 7.17 4.90
CA SER A 35 -4.61 8.61 4.57
C SER A 35 -3.50 9.14 3.67
N ALA A 36 -2.30 8.57 3.75
CA ALA A 36 -1.16 8.98 2.94
C ALA A 36 -0.36 7.76 2.47
N LEU A 37 0.26 7.88 1.30
CA LEU A 37 1.08 6.84 0.68
C LEU A 37 2.32 7.47 0.03
N THR A 38 3.48 6.86 0.25
CA THR A 38 4.72 7.22 -0.46
C THR A 38 5.54 5.97 -0.80
N ILE A 39 6.48 6.14 -1.72
CA ILE A 39 7.28 5.05 -2.30
C ILE A 39 8.75 5.34 -2.08
N ASP A 40 9.47 4.34 -1.56
CA ASP A 40 10.93 4.31 -1.54
C ASP A 40 11.44 3.37 -2.63
N TYR A 41 11.92 3.96 -3.72
CA TYR A 41 12.45 3.20 -4.86
C TYR A 41 13.79 2.53 -4.57
N THR A 42 14.60 3.10 -3.68
CA THR A 42 15.93 2.57 -3.34
C THR A 42 15.81 1.27 -2.57
N ASN A 43 14.95 1.25 -1.55
CA ASN A 43 14.73 0.05 -0.73
C ASN A 43 13.59 -0.85 -1.24
N LYS A 44 12.93 -0.47 -2.35
CA LYS A 44 11.79 -1.19 -2.92
C LYS A 44 10.64 -1.37 -1.93
N ARG A 45 10.31 -0.30 -1.21
CA ARG A 45 9.29 -0.29 -0.15
C ARG A 45 8.19 0.72 -0.44
N ILE A 46 7.02 0.43 0.13
CA ILE A 46 5.92 1.38 0.25
C ILE A 46 5.72 1.72 1.71
N TYR A 47 5.31 2.97 1.96
CA TYR A 47 5.01 3.49 3.28
C TYR A 47 3.62 4.11 3.23
N TRP A 48 2.78 3.81 4.23
CA TRP A 48 1.48 4.45 4.34
C TRP A 48 1.17 4.82 5.79
N ALA A 49 0.41 5.88 5.95
CA ALA A 49 -0.16 6.27 7.23
C ALA A 49 -1.54 5.64 7.38
N ASP A 50 -1.78 4.99 8.51
CA ASP A 50 -3.07 4.41 8.87
C ASP A 50 -3.31 4.66 10.37
N ASP A 51 -4.39 5.38 10.68
CA ASP A 51 -4.68 5.91 12.01
C ASP A 51 -3.46 6.65 12.62
N ASN A 52 -2.93 6.18 13.76
CA ASN A 52 -1.80 6.80 14.46
C ASN A 52 -0.45 6.12 14.17
N HIS A 53 -0.34 5.37 13.07
CA HIS A 53 0.86 4.61 12.73
C HIS A 53 1.32 4.84 11.29
N ILE A 54 2.63 4.72 11.09
CA ILE A 54 3.25 4.64 9.77
C ILE A 54 3.68 3.19 9.58
N PHE A 55 3.13 2.52 8.58
CA PHE A 55 3.50 1.17 8.24
C PHE A 55 4.41 1.16 7.01
N PHE A 56 5.17 0.09 6.84
CA PHE A 56 5.89 -0.17 5.60
C PHE A 56 5.83 -1.63 5.20
N ALA A 57 5.95 -1.87 3.90
CA ALA A 57 6.06 -3.21 3.32
C ALA A 57 6.92 -3.16 2.05
N ASN A 58 7.33 -4.31 1.55
CA ASN A 58 7.89 -4.41 0.20
C ASN A 58 6.83 -3.99 -0.84
N MET A 59 7.27 -3.59 -2.04
CA MET A 59 6.39 -3.19 -3.15
C MET A 59 5.38 -4.25 -3.62
N ASP A 60 5.49 -5.50 -3.17
CA ASP A 60 4.53 -6.57 -3.42
C ASP A 60 3.60 -6.86 -2.23
N GLY A 61 3.73 -6.10 -1.13
CA GLY A 61 2.97 -6.29 0.11
C GLY A 61 3.61 -7.26 1.10
N SER A 62 4.72 -7.92 0.74
CA SER A 62 5.43 -8.82 1.65
C SER A 62 6.20 -8.06 2.73
N GLN A 63 6.56 -8.75 3.81
CA GLN A 63 7.35 -8.20 4.92
C GLN A 63 6.76 -6.90 5.47
N ARG A 64 5.46 -6.93 5.81
CA ARG A 64 4.81 -5.79 6.47
C ARG A 64 5.38 -5.59 7.87
N HIS A 65 5.71 -4.35 8.19
CA HIS A 65 6.18 -3.91 9.50
C HIS A 65 5.46 -2.63 9.94
N ARG A 66 5.44 -2.42 11.25
CA ARG A 66 4.94 -1.22 11.93
C ARG A 66 6.12 -0.35 12.36
#